data_AF-A0AAQ1KFK4-F1
#
_entry.id   AF-A0AAQ1KFK4-F1
#
_cell.length_a   1.000
_cell.length_b   1.000
_cell.length_c   1.000
_cell.angle_alpha   90.00
_cell.angle_beta   90.00
_cell.angle_gamma   90.00
#
_symmetry.space_group_name_H-M   'P 1'
#
loop_
_entity.id
_entity.type
_entity.pdbx_description
1 polymer ?
#
loop_
_entity_poly.entity_id
_entity_poly.type
_entity_poly.pdbx_seq_one_letter_code
_entity_poly.pdbx_strand_id
1 'polypeptide(L)' 'MISQQPPGTVLTFEDLQRLTGYTRRSGVEKALRKQGIRWFWGRHGPWTTIDLVNQAGGVSPASPEKYDSEII' A
#
# COMPACT_ATOMS: atom_id res chain seq x y z
N MET A 1 -2.57 20.91 -6.05
CA MET A 1 -1.30 20.15 -6.14
C MET A 1 -1.65 18.67 -6.03
N ILE A 2 -1.72 17.96 -7.15
CA ILE A 2 -1.93 16.50 -7.14
C ILE A 2 -0.57 15.85 -6.91
N SER A 3 -0.37 15.27 -5.74
CA SER A 3 0.84 14.50 -5.46
C SER A 3 0.78 13.23 -6.32
N GLN A 4 1.49 13.23 -7.44
CA GLN A 4 1.75 12.04 -8.25
C GLN A 4 2.66 11.13 -7.41
N GLN A 5 2.07 10.36 -6.51
CA GLN A 5 2.78 9.31 -5.79
C GLN A 5 3.15 8.23 -6.83
N PRO A 6 4.44 7.92 -7.04
CA PRO A 6 4.81 6.96 -8.06
C PRO A 6 4.10 5.62 -7.80
N PRO A 7 3.51 5.00 -8.84
CA PRO A 7 2.90 3.69 -8.71
C PRO A 7 3.95 2.72 -8.17
N GLY A 8 3.68 2.15 -6.98
CA GLY A 8 4.60 1.20 -6.34
C GLY A 8 5.32 1.70 -5.08
N THR A 9 4.83 2.73 -4.38
CA THR A 9 5.33 3.02 -3.02
C THR A 9 5.07 1.81 -2.12
N VAL A 10 6.14 1.14 -1.70
CA VAL A 10 6.12 -0.01 -0.79
C VAL A 10 6.05 0.48 0.65
N LEU A 11 5.12 -0.07 1.42
CA LEU A 11 5.05 0.06 2.87
C LEU A 11 5.73 -1.14 3.51
N THR A 12 6.83 -0.89 4.20
CA THR A 12 7.59 -1.91 4.92
C THR A 12 6.92 -2.29 6.24
N PHE A 13 7.43 -3.33 6.90
CA PHE A 13 6.92 -3.72 8.21
C PHE A 13 7.01 -2.57 9.23
N GLU A 14 8.08 -1.77 9.20
CA GLU A 14 8.26 -0.61 10.09
C GLU A 14 7.19 0.46 9.84
N ASP A 15 6.91 0.77 8.58
CA ASP A 15 5.84 1.72 8.22
C ASP A 15 4.49 1.22 8.72
N LEU A 16 4.22 -0.08 8.54
CA LEU A 16 2.98 -0.70 8.99
C LEU A 16 2.84 -0.70 10.52
N GLN A 17 3.94 -0.87 11.26
CA GLN A 17 3.93 -0.74 12.72
C GLN A 17 3.56 0.69 13.14
N ARG A 18 4.13 1.72 12.48
CA ARG A 18 3.81 3.13 12.74
C ARG A 18 2.36 3.47 12.42
N LEU A 19 1.86 2.98 11.27
CA LEU A 19 0.50 3.26 10.81
C LEU A 19 -0.57 2.56 11.68
N THR A 20 -0.31 1.34 12.12
CA THR A 20 -1.28 0.56 12.90
C THR A 20 -1.14 0.73 14.41
N GLY A 21 -0.02 1.30 14.88
CA GLY A 21 0.32 1.40 16.30
C GLY A 21 0.75 0.09 16.96
N TYR A 22 0.85 -1.01 16.20
CA TYR A 22 1.26 -2.31 16.74
C TYR A 22 2.74 -2.55 16.50
N THR A 23 3.45 -3.00 17.54
CA THR A 23 4.87 -3.40 17.43
C THR A 23 5.04 -4.87 17.05
N ARG A 24 4.08 -5.73 17.39
CA ARG A 24 4.16 -7.16 17.08
C ARG A 24 3.56 -7.47 15.73
N ARG A 25 4.22 -8.38 14.99
CA ARG A 25 3.79 -8.87 13.68
C ARG A 25 2.33 -9.32 13.66
N SER A 26 1.93 -10.13 14.63
CA SER A 26 0.55 -10.62 14.76
C SER A 26 -0.47 -9.50 14.95
N GLY A 27 -0.10 -8.41 15.62
CA GLY A 27 -0.96 -7.22 15.78
C GLY A 27 -1.15 -6.50 14.45
N VAL A 28 -0.05 -6.27 13.73
CA VAL A 28 -0.08 -5.67 12.38
C VAL A 28 -0.90 -6.53 11.43
N GLU A 29 -0.67 -7.84 11.37
CA GLU A 29 -1.43 -8.77 10.52
C GLU A 29 -2.93 -8.74 10.82
N LYS A 30 -3.31 -8.73 12.11
CA LYS A 30 -4.70 -8.64 12.52
C LYS A 30 -5.34 -7.31 12.08
N ALA A 31 -4.60 -6.21 12.16
CA ALA A 31 -5.05 -4.90 11.71
C ALA A 31 -5.28 -4.87 10.20
N LEU A 32 -4.29 -5.31 9.42
CA LEU A 32 -4.38 -5.37 7.95
C LEU A 32 -5.55 -6.24 7.50
N ARG A 33 -5.71 -7.42 8.12
CA ARG A 33 -6.84 -8.31 7.85
C ARG A 33 -8.19 -7.66 8.17
N LYS A 34 -8.29 -6.98 9.33
CA LYS A 34 -9.51 -6.28 9.75
C LYS A 34 -9.87 -5.15 8.78
N GLN A 35 -8.87 -4.51 8.18
CA GLN A 35 -9.02 -3.43 7.22
C GLN A 35 -9.20 -3.91 5.77
N GLY A 36 -9.11 -5.22 5.51
CA GLY A 36 -9.21 -5.77 4.15
C GLY A 36 -8.01 -5.45 3.25
N ILE A 37 -6.90 -4.97 3.83
CA ILE A 37 -5.67 -4.66 3.10
C ILE A 37 -4.99 -5.99 2.75
N ARG A 38 -4.53 -6.15 1.51
CA ARG A 38 -3.70 -7.30 1.13
C ARG A 38 -2.24 -7.00 1.47
N TRP A 39 -1.49 -8.02 1.87
CA TRP A 39 -0.06 -7.90 2.14
C TRP A 39 0.68 -9.13 1.67
N PHE A 40 1.99 -9.00 1.57
CA PHE A 40 2.92 -10.05 1.20
C PHE A 40 3.90 -10.32 2.33
N TRP A 41 4.50 -11.51 2.29
CA TRP A 41 5.53 -11.91 3.23
C TRP A 41 6.91 -11.59 2.68
N GLY A 42 7.70 -10.84 3.44
CA GLY A 42 9.10 -10.53 3.12
C GLY A 42 10.06 -10.95 4.24
N ARG A 43 11.36 -10.88 3.95
CA ARG A 43 12.45 -11.19 4.90
C ARG A 43 12.33 -10.40 6.21
N HIS A 44 11.84 -9.17 6.14
CA HIS A 44 11.75 -8.25 7.28
C HIS A 44 10.34 -8.16 7.89
N GLY A 45 9.42 -9.07 7.53
CA GLY A 45 8.03 -9.07 7.97
C GLY A 45 7.04 -8.80 6.84
N PRO A 46 5.76 -8.59 7.17
CA PRO A 46 4.74 -8.26 6.17
C PRO A 46 5.04 -6.90 5.54
N TRP A 47 4.81 -6.80 4.25
CA TRP A 47 4.88 -5.54 3.50
C TRP A 47 3.70 -5.45 2.54
N THR A 48 3.34 -4.23 2.16
CA THR A 48 2.27 -3.98 1.18
C THR A 48 2.65 -2.79 0.31
N THR A 49 1.73 -2.33 -0.53
CA THR A 49 1.90 -1.11 -1.32
C THR A 49 0.78 -0.13 -0.99
N ILE A 50 1.03 1.15 -1.22
CA ILE A 50 0.01 2.20 -1.09
C ILE A 50 -1.21 1.91 -1.97
N ASP A 51 -1.01 1.31 -3.15
CA ASP A 51 -2.10 0.94 -4.04
C ASP A 51 -3.05 -0.09 -3.41
N LEU A 52 -2.51 -1.14 -2.76
CA LEU A 52 -3.32 -2.14 -2.07
C LEU A 52 -4.04 -1.57 -0.84
N VAL A 53 -3.44 -0.59 -0.16
CA VAL A 53 -4.10 0.15 0.92
C VAL A 53 -5.25 1.00 0.38
N ASN A 54 -5.03 1.73 -0.70
CA ASN A 54 -6.04 2.55 -1.36
C ASN A 54 -7.21 1.68 -1.86
N GLN A 55 -6.90 0.54 -2.48
CA GLN A 55 -7.88 -0.43 -2.94
C GLN A 55 -8.76 -0.94 -1.79
N ALA A 56 -8.17 -1.24 -0.62
CA ALA A 56 -8.91 -1.65 0.57
C ALA A 56 -9.78 -0.51 1.15
N GLY A 57 -9.33 0.74 0.99
CA GLY A 57 -10.10 1.93 1.32
C GLY A 57 -11.20 2.29 0.30
N GLY A 58 -11.37 1.51 -0.77
CA GLY A 58 -12.34 1.80 -1.84
C GLY A 58 -11.91 2.95 -2.77
N VAL A 59 -10.66 3.40 -2.67
CA VAL A 59 -10.09 4.39 -3.56
C VAL A 59 -9.49 3.64 -4.74
N SER A 60 -10.16 3.69 -5.89
CA SER A 60 -9.51 3.27 -7.13
C SER A 60 -8.39 4.26 -7.44
N PRO A 61 -7.17 3.79 -7.78
CA PRO A 61 -6.20 4.67 -8.39
C PRO A 61 -6.90 5.34 -9.57
N ALA A 62 -6.87 6.68 -9.62
CA ALA A 62 -7.30 7.40 -10.81
C ALA A 62 -6.63 6.68 -11.98
N SER A 63 -7.44 6.16 -12.90
CA SER A 63 -6.96 5.40 -14.04
C SER A 63 -5.71 6.11 -14.56
N PRO A 64 -4.57 5.42 -14.72
CA PRO A 64 -3.44 6.07 -15.37
C PRO A 64 -4.02 6.59 -16.68
N GLU A 65 -4.12 7.92 -16.79
CA GLU A 65 -4.37 8.54 -18.08
C GLU A 65 -3.40 7.83 -18.99
N LYS A 66 -3.94 7.12 -19.99
CA LYS A 66 -3.17 6.32 -20.92
C LYS A 66 -1.95 7.17 -21.24
N TYR A 67 -0.76 6.61 -21.02
CA TYR A 67 0.42 7.11 -21.68
C TYR A 67 0.12 6.97 -23.17
N ASP A 68 -0.56 7.97 -23.74
CA ASP A 68 -0.67 8.17 -25.17
C ASP A 68 0.77 8.29 -25.60
N SER A 69 1.25 7.20 -26.17
CA SER A 69 2.59 7.09 -26.72
C SER A 69 2.64 7.87 -28.02
N GLU A 70 2.24 9.14 -27.99
CA GLU A 70 2.65 10.12 -28.98
C GLU A 70 4.12 10.44 -28.67
N ILE A 71 4.98 9.52 -29.11
CA ILE A 71 6.38 9.82 -29.36
C ILE A 71 6.38 10.73 -30.59
N ILE A 72 6.68 12.02 -30.40
CA ILE A 72 7.04 12.97 -31.46
C ILE A 72 8.55 12.96 -31.64
#